data_AF-A0A124IDK0-F1
#
_entry.id   AF-A0A124IDK0-F1
#
_cell.length_a   1.000
_cell.length_b   1.000
_cell.length_c   1.000
_cell.angle_alpha   90.00
_cell.angle_beta   90.00
_cell.angle_gamma   90.00
#
_symmetry.space_group_name_H-M   'P 1'
#
loop_
_entity.id
_entity.type
_entity.pdbx_description
1 polymer ?
#
loop_
_entity_poly.entity_id
_entity_poly.type
_entity_poly.pdbx_seq_one_letter_code
_entity_poly.pdbx_strand_id
1 'polypeptide(L)'
;MRAEQGHRRLLATTVGRVEVARIAYRAPGAANPHVADAALVLPDRLHSFPLRRAVVHEVARGPLRQAREGLARTTGQQLGTRQLREITNGAARDVRDFYAQRAQEPGPAPAGGTCWSSVSTPPV
;
A
#
# COMPACT_ATOMS: atom_id res chain seq x y z
N MET A 1 -10.45 -15.12 -27.89
CA MET A 1 -10.57 -14.24 -26.69
C MET A 1 -11.78 -13.36 -26.90
N ARG A 2 -12.69 -13.25 -25.92
CA ARG A 2 -13.92 -12.44 -26.01
C ARG A 2 -13.83 -11.28 -25.01
N ALA A 3 -14.20 -10.07 -25.42
CA ALA A 3 -14.27 -8.92 -24.53
C ALA A 3 -15.70 -8.76 -24.01
N GLU A 4 -15.90 -8.97 -22.70
CA GLU A 4 -17.18 -8.77 -22.02
C GLU A 4 -17.18 -7.39 -21.34
N GLN A 5 -18.07 -6.53 -21.79
CA GLN A 5 -18.30 -5.21 -21.20
C GLN A 5 -19.37 -5.30 -20.09
N GLY A 6 -19.50 -4.24 -19.27
CA GLY A 6 -20.56 -4.13 -18.26
C GLY A 6 -20.18 -4.59 -16.85
N HIS A 7 -18.94 -5.06 -16.65
CA HIS A 7 -18.45 -5.29 -15.30
C HIS A 7 -18.26 -3.95 -14.60
N ARG A 8 -18.78 -3.83 -13.38
CA ARG A 8 -18.70 -2.62 -12.58
C ARG A 8 -18.14 -2.93 -11.21
N ARG A 9 -17.48 -1.94 -10.62
CA ARG A 9 -16.93 -2.04 -9.28
C ARG A 9 -17.00 -0.71 -8.57
N LEU A 10 -17.52 -0.71 -7.34
CA LEU A 10 -17.49 0.45 -6.47
C LEU A 10 -16.14 0.54 -5.76
N LEU A 11 -15.61 1.75 -5.66
CA LEU A 11 -14.40 2.09 -4.93
C LEU A 11 -14.64 3.32 -4.04
N ALA A 12 -14.22 3.23 -2.79
CA ALA A 12 -14.09 4.36 -1.90
C ALA A 12 -12.77 5.08 -2.19
N THR A 13 -12.87 6.31 -2.69
CA THR A 13 -11.75 7.17 -3.04
C THR A 13 -11.72 8.41 -2.16
N THR A 14 -10.63 9.17 -2.26
CA THR A 14 -10.45 10.46 -1.59
C THR A 14 -11.57 11.46 -1.93
N VAL A 15 -12.12 11.39 -3.15
CA VAL A 15 -13.16 12.32 -3.62
C VAL A 15 -14.59 11.81 -3.39
N GLY A 16 -14.76 10.56 -2.95
CA GLY A 16 -16.09 9.95 -2.89
C GLY A 16 -16.11 8.47 -3.27
N ARG A 17 -17.31 7.91 -3.32
CA ARG A 17 -17.55 6.61 -3.94
C ARG A 17 -17.55 6.79 -5.45
N VAL A 18 -16.69 6.05 -6.14
CA VAL A 18 -16.56 6.07 -7.60
C VAL A 18 -16.90 4.67 -8.11
N GLU A 19 -17.71 4.62 -9.16
CA GLU A 19 -17.99 3.39 -9.90
C GLU A 19 -17.05 3.29 -11.10
N VAL A 20 -16.30 2.19 -11.17
CA VAL A 20 -15.40 1.90 -12.30
C VAL A 20 -16.07 0.84 -13.17
N ALA A 21 -16.30 1.19 -14.43
CA ALA A 21 -16.67 0.24 -15.47
C ALA A 21 -15.39 -0.42 -16.03
N ARG A 22 -15.38 -1.75 -16.12
CA ARG A 22 -14.25 -2.55 -16.56
C ARG A 22 -14.69 -3.53 -17.66
N ILE A 23 -13.71 -3.92 -18.47
CA ILE A 23 -13.87 -4.93 -19.51
C ILE A 23 -13.17 -6.20 -19.02
N ALA A 24 -13.84 -7.34 -19.10
CA ALA A 24 -13.23 -8.65 -18.86
C ALA A 24 -12.83 -9.27 -20.19
N TYR A 25 -11.57 -9.65 -20.34
CA TYR A 25 -11.17 -10.43 -21.50
C TYR A 25 -11.18 -11.92 -21.15
N ARG A 26 -12.06 -12.69 -21.79
CA ARG A 26 -12.28 -14.11 -21.53
C ARG A 26 -11.56 -15.00 -22.53
N ALA A 27 -10.97 -16.07 -22.03
CA ALA A 27 -10.53 -17.23 -22.80
C ALA A 27 -11.00 -18.51 -22.07
N PRO A 28 -11.41 -19.57 -22.80
CA PRO A 28 -11.79 -20.84 -22.17
C PRO A 28 -10.65 -21.38 -21.29
N GLY A 29 -10.95 -21.75 -20.05
CA GLY A 29 -9.98 -22.31 -19.10
C GLY A 29 -9.06 -21.29 -18.41
N ALA A 30 -9.20 -19.99 -18.68
CA ALA A 30 -8.40 -18.94 -18.03
C ALA A 30 -9.24 -18.05 -17.10
N ALA A 31 -8.62 -17.54 -16.03
CA ALA A 31 -9.20 -16.47 -15.23
C ALA A 31 -9.40 -15.20 -16.11
N ASN A 32 -10.28 -14.30 -15.67
CA ASN A 32 -10.56 -13.06 -16.41
C ASN A 32 -9.50 -11.98 -16.15
N PRO A 33 -8.62 -11.66 -17.11
CA PRO A 33 -7.82 -10.45 -17.04
C PRO A 33 -8.68 -9.19 -17.22
N HIS A 34 -8.49 -8.26 -16.29
CA HIS A 34 -8.98 -6.88 -16.34
C HIS A 34 -7.78 -5.95 -16.54
N VAL A 35 -7.31 -5.82 -17.79
CA VAL A 35 -6.04 -5.13 -18.11
C VAL A 35 -6.02 -3.68 -17.60
N ALA A 36 -7.14 -2.98 -17.68
CA ALA A 36 -7.27 -1.60 -17.19
C ALA A 36 -7.11 -1.47 -15.67
N ASP A 37 -7.39 -2.53 -14.90
CA ASP A 37 -7.25 -2.51 -13.44
C ASP A 37 -5.78 -2.37 -13.04
N ALA A 38 -4.85 -2.97 -13.79
CA ALA A 38 -3.41 -2.85 -13.56
C ALA A 38 -2.89 -1.44 -13.88
N ALA A 39 -3.33 -0.85 -14.99
CA ALA A 39 -2.95 0.51 -15.38
C ALA A 39 -3.43 1.56 -14.35
N LEU A 40 -4.59 1.33 -13.74
CA LEU A 40 -5.17 2.21 -12.71
C LEU A 40 -4.78 1.81 -11.27
N VAL A 41 -3.94 0.78 -11.10
CA VAL A 41 -3.53 0.23 -9.80
C VAL A 41 -4.74 0.01 -8.88
N LEU A 42 -5.81 -0.57 -9.43
CA LEU A 42 -7.04 -0.77 -8.68
C LEU A 42 -6.82 -1.84 -7.61
N PRO A 43 -7.09 -1.55 -6.33
CA PRO A 43 -6.90 -2.53 -5.28
C PRO A 43 -7.99 -3.60 -5.31
N ASP A 44 -7.68 -4.81 -4.83
CA ASP A 44 -8.68 -5.87 -4.63
C ASP A 44 -9.70 -5.56 -3.53
N ARG A 45 -9.50 -4.47 -2.77
CA ARG A 45 -10.42 -4.00 -1.73
C ARG A 45 -11.20 -2.76 -2.16
N LEU A 46 -12.26 -2.43 -1.41
CA LEU A 46 -13.08 -1.25 -1.64
C LEU A 46 -12.30 0.07 -1.54
N HIS A 47 -11.27 0.14 -0.69
CA HIS A 47 -10.54 1.39 -0.41
C HIS A 47 -9.36 1.59 -1.37
N SER A 48 -9.38 2.70 -2.11
CA SER A 48 -8.28 3.12 -2.98
C SER A 48 -6.94 3.26 -2.23
N PHE A 49 -5.81 3.11 -2.93
CA PHE A 49 -4.48 3.32 -2.34
C PHE A 49 -4.30 4.73 -1.75
N PRO A 50 -4.70 5.83 -2.43
CA PRO A 50 -4.60 7.18 -1.86
C PRO A 50 -5.40 7.35 -0.57
N LEU A 51 -6.61 6.77 -0.51
CA LEU A 51 -7.43 6.83 0.71
C LEU A 51 -6.76 6.07 1.87
N ARG A 52 -6.18 4.88 1.60
CA ARG A 52 -5.42 4.14 2.61
C ARG A 52 -4.19 4.90 3.09
N ARG A 53 -3.48 5.57 2.19
CA ARG A 53 -2.34 6.44 2.55
C ARG A 53 -2.78 7.58 3.47
N ALA A 54 -3.90 8.24 3.17
CA ALA A 54 -4.46 9.29 4.01
C ALA A 54 -4.84 8.77 5.42
N VAL A 55 -5.46 7.58 5.49
CA VAL A 55 -5.77 6.91 6.76
C VAL A 55 -4.51 6.67 7.60
N VAL A 56 -3.46 6.10 7.00
CA VAL A 56 -2.20 5.82 7.70
C VAL A 56 -1.57 7.12 8.21
N HIS A 57 -1.58 8.17 7.39
CA HIS A 57 -1.03 9.46 7.76
C HIS A 57 -1.77 10.09 8.96
N GLU A 58 -3.10 10.05 8.97
CA GLU A 58 -3.89 10.60 10.07
C GLU A 58 -3.74 9.77 11.35
N VAL A 59 -3.69 8.43 11.23
CA VAL A 59 -3.47 7.55 12.38
C VAL A 59 -2.06 7.69 12.95
N ALA A 60 -1.05 7.99 12.13
CA ALA A 60 0.30 8.26 12.60
C ALA A 60 0.41 9.58 13.40
N ARG A 61 -0.52 10.53 13.19
CA ARG A 61 -0.52 11.83 13.87
C ARG A 61 -1.17 11.80 15.26
N GLY A 62 -2.01 10.81 15.57
CA GLY A 62 -2.75 10.80 16.83
C GLY A 62 -3.74 9.64 17.01
N PRO A 63 -4.61 9.72 18.04
CA PRO A 63 -5.58 8.68 18.37
C PRO A 63 -6.55 8.38 17.23
N LEU A 64 -7.01 7.12 17.12
CA LEU A 64 -7.90 6.68 16.02
C LEU A 64 -9.19 7.50 15.89
N ARG A 65 -9.76 7.98 17.01
CA ARG A 65 -10.96 8.82 16.97
C ARG A 65 -10.68 10.18 16.33
N GLN A 66 -9.56 10.81 16.68
CA GLN A 66 -9.12 12.07 16.10
C GLN A 66 -8.75 11.89 14.63
N ALA A 67 -8.07 10.79 14.28
CA ALA A 67 -7.74 10.46 12.89
C ALA A 67 -8.99 10.28 12.03
N ARG A 68 -10.05 9.67 12.58
CA ARG A 68 -11.36 9.54 11.90
C ARG A 68 -11.98 10.90 11.60
N GLU A 69 -11.95 11.81 12.56
CA GLU A 69 -12.47 13.17 12.39
C GLU A 69 -11.63 13.98 11.40
N GLY A 70 -10.29 13.87 11.47
CA GLY A 70 -9.38 14.47 10.50
C GLY A 70 -9.66 13.98 9.08
N LEU A 71 -9.82 12.67 8.91
CA LEU A 71 -10.17 12.07 7.63
C LEU A 71 -11.54 12.55 7.13
N ALA A 72 -12.55 12.60 7.99
CA ALA A 72 -13.86 13.12 7.62
C ALA A 72 -13.79 14.58 7.14
N ARG A 73 -12.92 15.41 7.73
CA ARG A 73 -12.72 16.81 7.30
C ARG A 73 -11.99 16.92 5.96
N THR A 74 -10.94 16.12 5.74
CA THR A 74 -10.09 16.25 4.55
C THR A 74 -10.67 15.55 3.32
N THR A 75 -11.29 14.38 3.51
CA THR A 75 -11.79 13.52 2.42
C THR A 75 -13.30 13.38 2.37
N GLY A 76 -14.04 13.88 3.37
CA GLY A 76 -15.49 13.70 3.46
C GLY A 76 -15.93 12.24 3.71
N GLN A 77 -14.99 11.29 3.82
CA GLN A 77 -15.29 9.87 3.98
C GLN A 77 -15.50 9.49 5.45
N GLN A 78 -16.64 8.86 5.71
CA GLN A 78 -16.96 8.30 7.02
C GLN A 78 -16.50 6.84 7.07
N LEU A 79 -15.29 6.61 7.59
CA LEU A 79 -14.77 5.28 7.85
C LEU A 79 -14.92 4.92 9.33
N GLY A 80 -15.26 3.65 9.60
CA GLY A 80 -15.37 3.14 10.97
C GLY A 80 -13.99 2.95 11.62
N THR A 81 -13.89 3.08 12.94
CA THR A 81 -12.62 2.87 13.68
C THR A 81 -12.00 1.50 13.44
N ARG A 82 -12.83 0.45 13.26
CA ARG A 82 -12.38 -0.88 12.85
C ARG A 82 -11.67 -0.87 11.49
N GLN A 83 -12.25 -0.18 10.50
CA GLN A 83 -11.68 -0.09 9.15
C GLN A 83 -10.35 0.66 9.16
N LEU A 84 -10.26 1.76 9.92
CA LEU A 84 -9.00 2.48 10.13
C LEU A 84 -7.93 1.54 10.68
N ARG A 85 -8.25 0.79 11.73
CA ARG A 85 -7.31 -0.17 12.35
C ARG A 85 -6.87 -1.26 11.38
N GLU A 86 -7.78 -1.82 10.60
CA GLU A 86 -7.47 -2.86 9.61
C GLU A 86 -6.55 -2.32 8.50
N ILE A 87 -6.80 -1.10 8.01
CA ILE A 87 -5.95 -0.44 7.01
C ILE A 87 -4.55 -0.20 7.58
N THR A 88 -4.45 0.39 8.77
CA THR A 88 -3.16 0.68 9.41
C THR A 88 -2.38 -0.58 9.73
N ASN A 89 -3.03 -1.62 10.26
CA ASN A 89 -2.38 -2.91 10.52
C ASN A 89 -1.87 -3.57 9.22
N GLY A 90 -2.63 -3.45 8.13
CA GLY A 90 -2.20 -3.90 6.81
C GLY A 90 -0.95 -3.17 6.33
N ALA A 91 -0.92 -1.84 6.47
CA ALA A 91 0.25 -1.03 6.12
C ALA A 91 1.47 -1.33 7.00
N ALA A 92 1.28 -1.56 8.30
CA ALA A 92 2.37 -1.92 9.21
C ALA A 92 2.99 -3.28 8.86
N ARG A 93 2.17 -4.26 8.43
CA ARG A 93 2.68 -5.56 7.94
C ARG A 93 3.51 -5.40 6.68
N ASP A 94 3.04 -4.60 5.74
CA ASP A 94 3.75 -4.31 4.48
C ASP A 94 5.14 -3.69 4.76
N VAL A 95 5.21 -2.73 5.68
CA VAL A 95 6.50 -2.15 6.11
C VAL A 95 7.41 -3.20 6.75
N ARG A 96 6.88 -4.06 7.63
CA ARG A 96 7.66 -5.14 8.25
C ARG A 96 8.20 -6.10 7.18
N ASP A 97 7.36 -6.52 6.25
CA ASP A 97 7.71 -7.48 5.22
C ASP A 97 8.76 -6.89 4.25
N PHE A 98 8.66 -5.60 3.93
CA PHE A 98 9.69 -4.85 3.19
C PHE A 98 11.07 -4.91 3.86
N TYR A 99 11.15 -4.63 5.16
CA TYR A 99 12.43 -4.69 5.88
C TYR A 99 12.95 -6.12 6.03
N ALA A 100 12.07 -7.11 6.18
CA ALA A 100 12.46 -8.52 6.23
C ALA A 100 13.08 -9.00 4.91
N GLN A 101 12.49 -8.63 3.76
CA GLN A 101 13.03 -8.94 2.43
C GLN A 101 14.41 -8.31 2.25
N ARG A 102 14.55 -7.03 2.63
CA ARG A 102 15.82 -6.30 2.47
C ARG A 102 16.94 -6.83 3.38
N ALA A 103 16.60 -7.39 4.54
CA ALA A 103 17.58 -8.04 5.42
C ALA A 103 18.09 -9.38 4.86
N GLN A 104 17.35 -10.00 3.94
CA GLN A 104 17.71 -11.25 3.27
C GLN A 104 18.50 -11.01 1.97
N GLU A 105 18.38 -9.83 1.37
CA GLU A 105 19.23 -9.42 0.27
C GLU A 105 20.66 -9.21 0.80
N PRO A 106 21.68 -9.91 0.27
CA PRO A 106 23.06 -9.59 0.61
C PRO A 106 23.28 -8.12 0.28
N GLY A 107 23.64 -7.33 1.30
CA GLY A 107 23.93 -5.91 1.12
C GLY A 107 24.93 -5.74 -0.03
N PRO A 108 24.84 -4.65 -0.81
CA PRO A 108 25.82 -4.40 -1.87
C PRO A 108 27.21 -4.58 -1.26
N ALA A 109 28.02 -5.44 -1.88
CA ALA A 109 29.39 -5.70 -1.44
C ALA A 109 30.04 -4.34 -1.13
N PRO A 110 30.69 -4.16 0.04
CA PRO A 110 31.28 -2.87 0.37
C PRO A 110 32.15 -2.46 -0.81
N ALA A 111 31.79 -1.35 -1.47
CA ALA A 111 32.60 -0.79 -2.52
C ALA A 111 34.00 -0.61 -1.91
N GLY A 112 34.98 -1.32 -2.46
CA GLY A 112 36.33 -1.38 -1.93
C GLY A 112 36.85 0.02 -1.60
N GLY A 113 37.01 0.27 -0.31
CA GLY A 113 37.32 1.59 0.24
C GLY A 113 37.94 1.43 1.63
N THR A 114 39.11 0.80 1.63
CA THR A 114 40.22 0.95 2.59
C THR A 114 39.94 1.12 4.09
N CYS A 115 40.29 0.04 4.79
CA CYS A 115 41.23 0.00 5.92
C CYS A 115 41.01 1.02 7.05
N TRP A 116 40.33 0.58 8.12
CA TRP A 116 40.54 1.14 9.44
C TRP A 116 41.00 0.05 10.42
N SER A 117 42.26 -0.34 10.28
CA SER A 117 43.08 -0.97 11.33
C SER A 117 44.50 -0.49 11.04
N SER A 118 45.20 0.23 11.92
CA SER A 118 45.44 -0.09 13.32
C SER A 118 46.03 1.15 14.03
N VAL A 119 45.57 1.45 15.25
CA VAL A 119 46.40 2.19 16.21
C VAL A 119 46.93 1.14 17.18
N SER A 120 48.20 0.77 16.98
CA SER A 120 48.96 -0.02 17.94
C SER A 120 49.38 0.89 19.11
N THR A 121 48.98 0.54 20.33
CA THR A 121 49.50 1.13 21.56
C THR A 121 50.84 0.45 21.90
N PRO A 122 51.95 1.17 22.13
CA PRO A 122 53.19 0.56 22.59
C PRO A 122 53.12 0.21 24.09
N PRO A 123 53.76 -0.88 24.55
CA PRO A 123 53.80 -1.23 25.96
C PRO A 123 54.79 -0.35 26.75
N VAL A 124 54.48 -0.16 28.04
CA VAL A 124 55.38 0.41 29.07
C VAL A 124 56.15 -0.73 29.73
#